data_AF-A0A947IB89-F1
#
_entry.id   AF-A0A947IB89-F1
#
_cell.length_a   1.000
_cell.length_b   1.000
_cell.length_c   1.000
_cell.angle_alpha   90.00
_cell.angle_beta   90.00
_cell.angle_gamma   90.00
#
_symmetry.space_group_name_H-M   'P 1'
#
loop_
_entity.id
_entity.type
_entity.pdbx_description
1 polymer ?
#
loop_
_entity_poly.entity_id
_entity_poly.type
_entity_poly.pdbx_seq_one_letter_code
_entity_poly.pdbx_strand_id
1 'polypeptide(L)'
;MKTAHSGMREGWIHSTRLHVVMYSALLVATPFVMLQSFLQQAVSRLSRFSFPALGQEIPIVPTVALLAVVALLVAFRSKLTLRRIAAGGIALLLIALAQQFTDYYAAHRFYDLQQNWHYIAYGIFAFVMYRDLAPRGMPLHRILLLIYFCALLYSSFDEAFQKHMSNRVFDISDIAKDSWGSVIGMVLLLLGGKHADALIADWKRLRHGKLRDYIHHPMTLLTLMTVGTFLLLIIGSLLTDYEHLTTVILLALGAFVLFFLVLHCSQYRVCKYTFLGILVAGVAVQSYSYYTYRDRCITHNQFGLTVYKGIPIVFFDVLFYPDRTFRLVDKKHDFNQLDRAFFLKQETDILVIGCGAQNRGGNGFPRKTPCQFIYNPFTKRGTQVILEPTPQACETFNRLRKEGKNVLFVLHNTC
;
A
#
# COMPACT_ATOMS: atom_id res chain seq x y z
N MET A 1 -7.67 -58.66 25.36
CA MET A 1 -8.34 -57.50 24.75
C MET A 1 -7.32 -56.38 24.54
N LYS A 2 -6.77 -56.29 23.33
CA LYS A 2 -5.79 -55.31 22.86
C LYS A 2 -6.26 -54.89 21.47
N THR A 3 -6.81 -53.68 21.30
CA THR A 3 -6.93 -52.96 20.01
C THR A 3 -7.58 -51.58 20.25
N ALA A 4 -6.82 -50.57 20.65
CA ALA A 4 -7.30 -49.17 20.69
C ALA A 4 -6.20 -48.09 20.58
N HIS A 5 -5.00 -48.40 20.05
CA HIS A 5 -3.89 -47.44 20.01
C HIS A 5 -3.26 -47.19 18.62
N SER A 6 -3.80 -47.77 17.54
CA SER A 6 -3.29 -47.49 16.18
C SER A 6 -3.86 -46.22 15.52
N GLY A 7 -4.90 -45.59 16.08
CA GLY A 7 -5.57 -44.42 15.46
C GLY A 7 -5.03 -43.03 15.85
N MET A 8 -4.17 -42.90 16.86
CA MET A 8 -3.73 -41.58 17.34
C MET A 8 -2.54 -40.98 16.58
N ARG A 9 -1.79 -41.78 15.80
CA ARG A 9 -0.57 -41.30 15.13
C ARG A 9 -0.80 -40.60 13.79
N GLU A 10 -1.96 -40.77 13.14
CA GLU A 10 -2.25 -40.09 11.87
C GLU A 10 -3.01 -38.76 12.06
N GLY A 11 -3.67 -38.57 13.22
CA GLY A 11 -4.49 -37.38 13.47
C GLY A 11 -3.71 -36.08 13.67
N TRP A 12 -2.45 -36.14 14.13
CA TRP A 12 -1.69 -34.92 14.46
C TRP A 12 -1.20 -34.16 13.22
N ILE A 13 -0.86 -34.86 12.12
CA ILE A 13 -0.42 -34.25 10.86
C ILE A 13 -1.55 -33.39 10.26
N HIS A 14 -2.80 -33.81 10.44
CA HIS A 14 -3.97 -33.08 9.98
C HIS A 14 -4.49 -32.05 11.00
N SER A 15 -3.79 -31.85 12.13
CA SER A 15 -4.17 -30.87 13.14
C SER A 15 -4.13 -29.44 12.58
N THR A 16 -5.24 -28.71 12.72
CA THR A 16 -5.32 -27.28 12.34
C THR A 16 -4.25 -26.45 13.05
N ARG A 17 -3.87 -26.83 14.27
CA ARG A 17 -2.83 -26.17 15.06
C ARG A 17 -1.45 -26.37 14.46
N LEU A 18 -1.14 -27.59 14.00
CA LEU A 18 0.12 -27.85 13.31
C LEU A 18 0.20 -27.02 12.04
N HIS A 19 -0.90 -26.94 11.26
CA HIS A 19 -0.94 -26.11 10.07
C HIS A 19 -0.67 -24.62 10.37
N VAL A 20 -1.23 -24.07 11.46
CA VAL A 20 -0.93 -22.69 11.90
C VAL A 20 0.57 -22.55 12.20
N VAL A 21 1.14 -23.44 13.02
CA VAL A 21 2.56 -23.35 13.42
C VAL A 21 3.48 -23.46 12.21
N MET A 22 3.24 -24.44 11.34
CA MET A 22 4.04 -24.67 10.14
C MET A 22 3.91 -23.50 9.15
N TYR A 23 2.71 -22.95 8.98
CA TYR A 23 2.51 -21.81 8.08
C TYR A 23 3.12 -20.53 8.65
N SER A 24 2.99 -20.26 9.95
CA SER A 24 3.68 -19.14 10.62
C SER A 24 5.20 -19.28 10.50
N ALA A 25 5.74 -20.49 10.70
CA ALA A 25 7.16 -20.75 10.51
C ALA A 25 7.59 -20.51 9.06
N LEU A 26 6.76 -20.89 8.08
CA LEU A 26 7.01 -20.61 6.67
C LEU A 26 7.00 -19.10 6.38
N LEU A 27 6.05 -18.33 6.92
CA LEU A 27 6.01 -16.87 6.74
C LEU A 27 7.28 -16.22 7.26
N VAL A 28 7.75 -16.63 8.44
CA VAL A 28 8.99 -16.10 9.00
C VAL A 28 10.20 -16.59 8.20
N ALA A 29 10.27 -17.85 7.80
CA ALA A 29 11.45 -18.43 7.15
C ALA A 29 11.59 -18.05 5.65
N THR A 30 10.50 -17.81 4.93
CA THR A 30 10.52 -17.53 3.49
C THR A 30 11.39 -16.32 3.12
N PRO A 31 11.29 -15.18 3.83
CA PRO A 31 12.20 -14.06 3.67
C PRO A 31 13.68 -14.43 3.71
N PHE A 32 14.09 -15.35 4.58
CA PHE A 32 15.49 -15.80 4.67
C PHE A 32 15.95 -16.50 3.39
N VAL A 33 15.06 -17.31 2.80
CA VAL A 33 15.33 -17.96 1.51
C VAL A 33 15.35 -16.93 0.39
N MET A 34 14.46 -15.94 0.44
CA MET A 34 14.36 -14.86 -0.55
C MET A 34 15.51 -13.84 -0.48
N LEU A 35 16.08 -13.62 0.71
CA LEU A 35 17.24 -12.73 0.92
C LEU A 35 18.52 -13.24 0.24
N GLN A 36 18.55 -14.51 -0.18
CA GLN A 36 19.56 -14.96 -1.13
C GLN A 36 19.31 -14.23 -2.45
N SER A 37 20.09 -13.18 -2.70
CA SER A 37 19.96 -12.21 -3.82
C SER A 37 19.64 -12.82 -5.20
N PHE A 38 20.03 -14.07 -5.43
CA PHE A 38 19.70 -14.85 -6.61
C PHE A 38 18.20 -15.05 -6.83
N LEU A 39 17.42 -15.29 -5.76
CA LEU A 39 16.01 -15.66 -5.89
C LEU A 39 15.14 -14.45 -6.24
N GLN A 40 15.39 -13.28 -5.65
CA GLN A 40 14.68 -12.04 -6.00
C GLN A 40 14.91 -11.66 -7.48
N GLN A 41 16.15 -11.73 -7.95
CA GLN A 41 16.45 -11.46 -9.36
C GLN A 41 15.82 -12.51 -10.28
N ALA A 42 15.85 -13.79 -9.90
CA ALA A 42 15.23 -14.86 -10.66
C ALA A 42 13.71 -14.68 -10.76
N VAL A 43 13.03 -14.35 -9.66
CA VAL A 43 11.59 -14.07 -9.63
C VAL A 43 11.25 -12.82 -10.45
N SER A 44 12.06 -11.76 -10.36
CA SER A 44 11.88 -10.55 -11.16
C SER A 44 12.08 -10.81 -12.67
N ARG A 45 13.05 -11.66 -13.03
CA ARG A 45 13.21 -12.11 -14.43
C ARG A 45 12.00 -12.95 -14.84
N LEU A 46 11.56 -13.89 -14.00
CA LEU A 46 10.41 -14.76 -14.24
C LEU A 46 9.13 -13.94 -14.48
N SER A 47 8.87 -12.91 -13.67
CA SER A 47 7.70 -12.04 -13.81
C SER A 47 7.71 -11.21 -15.10
N ARG A 48 8.88 -11.01 -15.70
CA ARG A 48 9.07 -10.26 -16.94
C ARG A 48 9.10 -11.13 -18.20
N PHE A 49 9.09 -12.46 -18.08
CA PHE A 49 8.99 -13.31 -19.28
C PHE A 49 7.68 -13.06 -20.00
N SER A 50 7.78 -12.79 -21.29
CA SER A 50 6.67 -12.70 -22.23
C SER A 50 6.90 -13.63 -23.41
N PHE A 51 5.82 -13.96 -24.10
CA PHE A 51 5.87 -14.63 -25.39
C PHE A 51 5.13 -13.79 -26.43
N PRO A 52 5.63 -13.73 -27.68
CA PRO A 52 4.95 -13.02 -28.74
C PRO A 52 3.73 -13.82 -29.19
N ALA A 53 2.54 -13.20 -29.15
CA ALA A 53 1.31 -13.76 -29.69
C ALA A 53 0.45 -12.63 -30.26
N LEU A 54 -0.09 -12.82 -31.47
CA LEU A 54 -0.92 -11.82 -32.18
C LEU A 54 -0.21 -10.44 -32.34
N GLY A 55 1.11 -10.44 -32.49
CA GLY A 55 1.90 -9.20 -32.60
C GLY A 55 2.06 -8.44 -31.27
N GLN A 56 1.67 -9.02 -30.14
CA GLN A 56 1.82 -8.44 -28.81
C GLN A 56 2.68 -9.34 -27.90
N GLU A 57 3.42 -8.72 -26.99
CA GLU A 57 4.18 -9.43 -25.94
C GLU A 57 3.26 -9.75 -24.76
N ILE A 58 2.84 -11.01 -24.64
CA ILE A 58 1.95 -11.45 -23.57
C ILE A 58 2.78 -11.96 -22.38
N PRO A 59 2.64 -11.37 -21.18
CA PRO A 59 3.39 -11.80 -20.00
C PRO A 59 2.95 -13.20 -19.50
N ILE A 60 3.89 -14.13 -19.35
CA ILE A 60 3.61 -15.56 -19.02
C ILE A 60 2.96 -15.71 -17.65
N VAL A 61 3.49 -15.04 -16.62
CA VAL A 61 3.04 -15.18 -15.23
C VAL A 61 1.54 -14.88 -15.07
N PRO A 62 1.00 -13.73 -15.49
CA PRO A 62 -0.43 -13.47 -15.42
C PRO A 62 -1.25 -14.41 -16.31
N THR A 63 -0.72 -14.90 -17.44
CA THR A 63 -1.41 -15.92 -18.24
C THR A 63 -1.57 -17.22 -17.47
N VAL A 64 -0.50 -17.73 -16.84
CA VAL A 64 -0.54 -18.95 -16.01
C VAL A 64 -1.47 -18.75 -14.81
N ALA A 65 -1.39 -17.60 -14.14
CA ALA A 65 -2.27 -17.27 -13.03
C ALA A 65 -3.75 -17.23 -13.47
N LEU A 66 -4.06 -16.62 -14.62
CA LEU A 66 -5.41 -16.58 -15.18
C LEU A 66 -5.92 -17.98 -15.51
N LEU A 67 -5.11 -18.82 -16.14
CA LEU A 67 -5.47 -20.22 -16.44
C LEU A 67 -5.72 -21.01 -15.16
N ALA A 68 -4.89 -20.83 -14.13
CA ALA A 68 -5.08 -21.46 -12.82
C ALA A 68 -6.40 -20.98 -12.16
N VAL A 69 -6.68 -19.67 -12.19
CA VAL A 69 -7.94 -19.12 -11.68
C VAL A 69 -9.14 -19.68 -12.45
N VAL A 70 -9.11 -19.73 -13.79
CA VAL A 70 -10.18 -20.31 -14.61
C VAL A 70 -10.37 -21.79 -14.27
N ALA A 71 -9.28 -22.57 -14.17
CA ALA A 71 -9.34 -23.96 -13.79
C ALA A 71 -9.95 -24.16 -12.39
N LEU A 72 -9.58 -23.33 -11.41
CA LEU A 72 -10.17 -23.34 -10.08
C LEU A 72 -11.65 -22.94 -10.09
N LEU A 73 -12.05 -21.94 -10.88
CA LEU A 73 -13.44 -21.54 -11.03
C LEU A 73 -14.28 -22.66 -11.65
N VAL A 74 -13.75 -23.38 -12.65
CA VAL A 74 -14.41 -24.54 -13.26
C VAL A 74 -14.51 -25.69 -12.26
N ALA A 75 -13.40 -26.05 -11.60
CA ALA A 75 -13.33 -27.15 -10.63
C ALA A 75 -14.25 -26.91 -9.42
N PHE A 76 -14.35 -25.66 -8.97
CA PHE A 76 -15.16 -25.26 -7.82
C PHE A 76 -16.47 -24.57 -8.20
N ARG A 77 -16.94 -24.69 -9.44
CA ARG A 77 -18.16 -23.99 -9.92
C ARG A 77 -19.39 -24.27 -9.06
N SER A 78 -19.54 -25.49 -8.55
CA SER A 78 -20.63 -25.89 -7.66
C SER A 78 -20.57 -25.23 -6.28
N LYS A 79 -19.40 -24.71 -5.90
CA LYS A 79 -19.15 -24.01 -4.64
C LYS A 79 -19.13 -22.48 -4.82
N LEU A 80 -19.25 -21.96 -6.04
CA LEU A 80 -19.29 -20.52 -6.29
C LEU A 80 -20.70 -20.00 -6.03
N THR A 81 -20.87 -19.27 -4.93
CA THR A 81 -22.08 -18.52 -4.65
C THR A 81 -21.87 -17.06 -5.02
N LEU A 82 -22.94 -16.33 -5.32
CA LEU A 82 -22.87 -14.89 -5.61
C LEU A 82 -22.12 -14.12 -4.49
N ARG A 83 -22.30 -14.55 -3.23
CA ARG A 83 -21.59 -13.98 -2.07
C ARG A 83 -20.09 -14.18 -2.14
N ARG A 84 -19.63 -15.39 -2.52
CA ARG A 84 -18.18 -15.68 -2.68
C ARG A 84 -17.58 -14.91 -3.85
N ILE A 85 -18.33 -14.77 -4.94
CA ILE A 85 -17.92 -13.94 -6.09
C ILE A 85 -17.81 -12.48 -5.67
N ALA A 86 -18.81 -11.93 -4.96
CA ALA A 86 -18.79 -10.56 -4.45
C ALA A 86 -17.63 -10.33 -3.46
N ALA A 87 -17.40 -11.25 -2.52
CA ALA A 87 -16.26 -11.18 -1.60
C ALA A 87 -14.93 -11.21 -2.35
N GLY A 88 -14.80 -12.04 -3.39
CA GLY A 88 -13.66 -12.06 -4.30
C GLY A 88 -13.47 -10.73 -5.03
N GLY A 89 -14.56 -10.13 -5.53
CA GLY A 89 -14.54 -8.80 -6.14
C GLY A 89 -14.06 -7.71 -5.18
N ILE A 90 -14.56 -7.72 -3.93
CA ILE A 90 -14.11 -6.78 -2.89
C ILE A 90 -12.62 -6.99 -2.58
N ALA A 91 -12.15 -8.24 -2.46
CA ALA A 91 -10.74 -8.53 -2.25
C ALA A 91 -9.85 -8.00 -3.39
N LEU A 92 -10.26 -8.17 -4.66
CA LEU A 92 -9.56 -7.61 -5.81
C LEU A 92 -9.53 -6.08 -5.78
N LEU A 93 -10.63 -5.43 -5.38
CA LEU A 93 -10.67 -3.98 -5.20
C LEU A 93 -9.70 -3.52 -4.10
N LEU A 94 -9.61 -4.25 -2.98
CA LEU A 94 -8.66 -3.94 -1.91
C LEU A 94 -7.20 -4.10 -2.36
N ILE A 95 -6.89 -5.11 -3.17
CA ILE A 95 -5.55 -5.27 -3.77
C ILE A 95 -5.24 -4.12 -4.73
N ALA A 96 -6.17 -3.81 -5.63
CA ALA A 96 -6.01 -2.71 -6.59
C ALA A 96 -5.82 -1.36 -5.86
N LEU A 97 -6.58 -1.14 -4.79
CA LEU A 97 -6.43 0.04 -3.94
C LEU A 97 -5.03 0.10 -3.31
N ALA A 98 -4.53 -1.01 -2.77
CA ALA A 98 -3.20 -1.05 -2.17
C ALA A 98 -2.07 -0.77 -3.18
N GLN A 99 -2.17 -1.32 -4.40
CA GLN A 99 -1.22 -1.04 -5.47
C GLN A 99 -1.25 0.43 -5.94
N GLN A 100 -2.40 1.10 -5.82
CA GLN A 100 -2.48 2.53 -6.11
C GLN A 100 -1.72 3.39 -5.09
N PHE A 101 -1.39 2.88 -3.90
CA PHE A 101 -0.67 3.66 -2.89
C PHE A 101 0.74 3.18 -2.60
N THR A 102 1.11 1.94 -2.96
CA THR A 102 2.41 1.34 -2.64
C THR A 102 3.47 1.51 -3.74
N ASP A 103 4.73 1.61 -3.33
CA ASP A 103 5.97 1.49 -4.12
C ASP A 103 5.96 2.22 -5.46
N TYR A 104 5.60 3.51 -5.45
CA TYR A 104 5.33 4.27 -6.66
C TYR A 104 6.49 4.25 -7.68
N TYR A 105 7.72 4.46 -7.20
CA TYR A 105 8.90 4.54 -8.08
C TYR A 105 9.33 3.19 -8.66
N ALA A 106 8.93 2.08 -8.05
CA ALA A 106 9.32 0.77 -8.54
C ALA A 106 8.57 0.38 -9.84
N ALA A 107 7.53 1.14 -10.21
CA ALA A 107 6.72 0.93 -11.41
C ALA A 107 6.22 -0.52 -11.54
N HIS A 108 5.96 -1.15 -10.38
CA HIS A 108 5.53 -2.53 -10.33
C HIS A 108 4.23 -2.71 -11.11
N ARG A 109 4.16 -3.83 -11.82
CA ARG A 109 2.95 -4.22 -12.55
C ARG A 109 2.01 -4.92 -11.59
N PHE A 110 0.71 -4.87 -11.85
CA PHE A 110 -0.30 -5.56 -11.02
C PHE A 110 0.02 -7.05 -10.82
N TYR A 111 0.74 -7.68 -11.73
CA TYR A 111 1.09 -9.11 -11.69
C TYR A 111 2.52 -9.39 -11.19
N ASP A 112 3.24 -8.39 -10.67
CA ASP A 112 4.53 -8.65 -10.03
C ASP A 112 4.30 -9.49 -8.78
N LEU A 113 4.75 -10.75 -8.86
CA LEU A 113 4.52 -11.75 -7.81
C LEU A 113 5.10 -11.30 -6.47
N GLN A 114 6.26 -10.66 -6.49
CA GLN A 114 6.92 -10.19 -5.27
C GLN A 114 6.03 -9.24 -4.46
N GLN A 115 5.41 -8.26 -5.10
CA GLN A 115 4.54 -7.30 -4.41
C GLN A 115 3.23 -7.94 -3.92
N ASN A 116 2.62 -8.79 -4.74
CA ASN A 116 1.33 -9.40 -4.40
C ASN A 116 1.43 -10.59 -3.44
N TRP A 117 2.63 -11.15 -3.29
CA TRP A 117 2.86 -12.30 -2.41
C TRP A 117 2.47 -11.98 -0.96
N HIS A 118 2.77 -10.78 -0.49
CA HIS A 118 2.35 -10.29 0.83
C HIS A 118 0.85 -10.47 1.07
N TYR A 119 0.02 -10.03 0.11
CA TYR A 119 -1.43 -10.14 0.22
C TYR A 119 -1.92 -11.59 0.24
N ILE A 120 -1.34 -12.44 -0.62
CA ILE A 120 -1.72 -13.84 -0.74
C ILE A 120 -1.30 -14.62 0.51
N ALA A 121 -0.06 -14.45 0.95
CA ALA A 121 0.51 -15.19 2.08
C ALA A 121 -0.25 -14.87 3.38
N TYR A 122 -0.48 -13.59 3.67
CA TYR A 122 -1.22 -13.20 4.86
C TYR A 122 -2.75 -13.43 4.74
N GLY A 123 -3.29 -13.48 3.52
CA GLY A 123 -4.65 -13.94 3.28
C GLY A 123 -4.84 -15.43 3.62
N ILE A 124 -3.88 -16.28 3.24
CA ILE A 124 -3.84 -17.71 3.61
C ILE A 124 -3.61 -17.85 5.12
N PHE A 125 -2.74 -17.04 5.71
CA PHE A 125 -2.53 -17.03 7.16
C PHE A 125 -3.83 -16.80 7.92
N ALA A 126 -4.61 -15.78 7.53
CA ALA A 126 -5.90 -15.49 8.12
C ALA A 126 -6.85 -16.70 8.01
N PHE A 127 -6.86 -17.39 6.86
CA PHE A 127 -7.64 -18.62 6.66
C PHE A 127 -7.20 -19.76 7.60
N VAL A 128 -5.90 -20.03 7.69
CA VAL A 128 -5.36 -21.13 8.51
C VAL A 128 -5.62 -20.87 9.99
N MET A 129 -5.42 -19.64 10.45
CA MET A 129 -5.72 -19.20 11.82
C MET A 129 -7.22 -19.30 12.13
N TYR A 130 -8.09 -18.79 11.25
CA TYR A 130 -9.53 -18.88 11.45
C TYR A 130 -10.00 -20.34 11.54
N ARG A 131 -9.47 -21.22 10.68
CA ARG A 131 -9.79 -22.65 10.68
C ARG A 131 -9.39 -23.35 11.99
N ASP A 132 -8.33 -22.89 12.65
CA ASP A 132 -7.89 -23.44 13.94
C ASP A 132 -8.71 -22.89 15.13
N LEU A 133 -9.04 -21.60 15.10
CA LEU A 133 -9.66 -20.90 16.24
C LEU A 133 -11.19 -21.02 16.28
N ALA A 134 -11.86 -21.01 15.13
CA ALA A 134 -13.32 -21.04 15.06
C ALA A 134 -13.93 -22.33 15.67
N PRO A 135 -13.41 -23.54 15.40
CA PRO A 135 -13.92 -24.77 16.02
C PRO A 135 -13.77 -24.83 17.53
N ARG A 136 -12.90 -24.00 18.12
CA ARG A 136 -12.68 -23.92 19.58
C ARG A 136 -13.72 -23.04 20.28
N GLY A 137 -14.74 -22.56 19.56
CA GLY A 137 -15.79 -21.69 20.11
C GLY A 137 -15.29 -20.29 20.46
N MET A 138 -14.13 -19.87 19.93
CA MET A 138 -13.62 -18.52 20.19
C MET A 138 -14.55 -17.47 19.57
N PRO A 139 -14.94 -16.41 20.32
CA PRO A 139 -15.75 -15.34 19.77
C PRO A 139 -15.10 -14.69 18.55
N LEU A 140 -15.89 -14.39 17.52
CA LEU A 140 -15.36 -13.94 16.23
C LEU A 140 -14.47 -12.70 16.35
N HIS A 141 -14.85 -11.71 17.16
CA HIS A 141 -14.04 -10.50 17.35
C HIS A 141 -12.64 -10.81 17.91
N ARG A 142 -12.50 -11.81 18.79
CA ARG A 142 -11.19 -12.24 19.31
C ARG A 142 -10.35 -12.94 18.25
N ILE A 143 -10.98 -13.74 17.39
CA ILE A 143 -10.30 -14.36 16.25
C ILE A 143 -9.73 -13.29 15.32
N LEU A 144 -10.52 -12.26 14.99
CA LEU A 144 -10.06 -11.17 14.11
C LEU A 144 -8.89 -10.39 14.73
N LEU A 145 -8.99 -10.01 16.01
CA LEU A 145 -7.90 -9.33 16.72
C LEU A 145 -6.62 -10.19 16.73
N LEU A 146 -6.74 -11.48 17.00
CA LEU A 146 -5.59 -12.37 17.06
C LEU A 146 -4.93 -12.54 15.68
N ILE A 147 -5.71 -12.73 14.62
CA ILE A 147 -5.18 -12.78 13.25
C ILE A 147 -4.44 -11.48 12.93
N TYR A 148 -5.07 -10.33 13.17
CA TYR A 148 -4.52 -9.03 12.83
C TYR A 148 -3.23 -8.72 13.59
N PHE A 149 -3.21 -8.90 14.92
CA PHE A 149 -2.03 -8.62 15.73
C PHE A 149 -0.91 -9.63 15.51
N CYS A 150 -1.21 -10.92 15.29
CA CYS A 150 -0.18 -11.87 14.89
C CYS A 150 0.41 -11.52 13.51
N ALA A 151 -0.41 -11.06 12.56
CA ALA A 151 0.10 -10.64 11.25
C ALA A 151 1.08 -9.45 11.39
N LEU A 152 0.67 -8.41 12.12
CA LEU A 152 1.53 -7.25 12.44
C LEU A 152 2.82 -7.67 13.15
N LEU A 153 2.73 -8.56 14.15
CA LEU A 153 3.89 -9.02 14.90
C LEU A 153 4.86 -9.81 14.01
N TYR A 154 4.36 -10.76 13.23
CA TYR A 154 5.21 -11.56 12.33
C TYR A 154 5.87 -10.70 11.27
N SER A 155 5.14 -9.76 10.67
CA SER A 155 5.71 -8.88 9.66
C SER A 155 6.71 -7.87 10.24
N SER A 156 6.42 -7.30 11.42
CA SER A 156 7.38 -6.43 12.12
C SER A 156 8.65 -7.17 12.53
N PHE A 157 8.51 -8.43 12.97
CA PHE A 157 9.65 -9.29 13.29
C PHE A 157 10.48 -9.58 12.04
N ASP A 158 9.83 -9.91 10.92
CA ASP A 158 10.50 -10.15 9.65
C ASP A 158 11.30 -8.93 9.20
N GLU A 159 10.68 -7.75 9.10
CA GLU A 159 11.38 -6.51 8.70
C GLU A 159 12.53 -6.14 9.65
N ALA A 160 12.33 -6.29 10.97
CA ALA A 160 13.39 -6.04 11.95
C ALA A 160 14.57 -6.99 11.76
N PHE A 161 14.28 -8.25 11.46
CA PHE A 161 15.28 -9.27 11.24
C PHE A 161 16.01 -9.10 9.90
N GLN A 162 15.29 -8.83 8.81
CA GLN A 162 15.87 -8.57 7.51
C GLN A 162 16.79 -7.35 7.53
N LYS A 163 16.39 -6.28 8.23
CA LYS A 163 17.25 -5.11 8.48
C LYS A 163 18.58 -5.52 9.08
N HIS A 164 18.55 -6.39 10.10
CA HIS A 164 19.76 -6.86 10.78
C HIS A 164 20.68 -7.70 9.86
N MET A 165 20.10 -8.53 8.99
CA MET A 165 20.86 -9.47 8.15
C MET A 165 21.38 -8.91 6.83
N SER A 166 20.65 -7.99 6.20
CA SER A 166 20.84 -7.68 4.77
C SER A 166 21.21 -6.23 4.47
N ASN A 167 21.43 -5.40 5.51
CA ASN A 167 21.53 -3.93 5.38
C ASN A 167 20.34 -3.30 4.62
N ARG A 168 19.23 -4.04 4.46
CA ARG A 168 18.00 -3.57 3.84
C ARG A 168 17.38 -2.50 4.74
N VAL A 169 16.77 -1.50 4.11
CA VAL A 169 15.94 -0.51 4.82
C VAL A 169 14.74 -1.22 5.43
N PHE A 170 14.45 -0.92 6.69
CA PHE A 170 13.25 -1.42 7.38
C PHE A 170 12.02 -0.82 6.70
N ASP A 171 11.25 -1.64 5.97
CA ASP A 171 10.18 -1.15 5.12
C ASP A 171 8.82 -1.29 5.83
N ILE A 172 8.33 -0.18 6.38
CA ILE A 172 7.02 -0.15 7.06
C ILE A 172 5.89 -0.40 6.05
N SER A 173 6.11 -0.12 4.76
CA SER A 173 5.14 -0.43 3.72
C SER A 173 4.88 -1.93 3.63
N ASP A 174 5.90 -2.77 3.82
CA ASP A 174 5.74 -4.22 3.81
C ASP A 174 4.92 -4.71 5.02
N ILE A 175 5.15 -4.14 6.20
CA ILE A 175 4.30 -4.38 7.39
C ILE A 175 2.84 -4.04 7.12
N ALA A 176 2.60 -2.92 6.45
CA ALA A 176 1.26 -2.51 6.07
C ALA A 176 0.65 -3.45 5.02
N LYS A 177 1.41 -3.90 4.02
CA LYS A 177 0.96 -4.83 2.97
C LYS A 177 0.58 -6.19 3.55
N ASP A 178 1.38 -6.73 4.46
CA ASP A 178 1.10 -8.00 5.14
C ASP A 178 -0.16 -7.92 6.00
N SER A 179 -0.28 -6.84 6.78
CA SER A 179 -1.48 -6.56 7.57
C SER A 179 -2.71 -6.41 6.66
N TRP A 180 -2.55 -5.76 5.51
CA TRP A 180 -3.60 -5.59 4.50
C TRP A 180 -4.02 -6.93 3.89
N GLY A 181 -3.06 -7.82 3.63
CA GLY A 181 -3.30 -9.21 3.22
C GLY A 181 -4.15 -9.97 4.23
N SER A 182 -3.85 -9.81 5.52
CA SER A 182 -4.66 -10.43 6.59
C SER A 182 -6.10 -9.90 6.61
N VAL A 183 -6.29 -8.59 6.38
CA VAL A 183 -7.62 -7.95 6.27
C VAL A 183 -8.38 -8.49 5.05
N ILE A 184 -7.73 -8.61 3.89
CA ILE A 184 -8.31 -9.22 2.69
C ILE A 184 -8.76 -10.67 2.98
N GLY A 185 -7.91 -11.46 3.63
CA GLY A 185 -8.24 -12.82 4.05
C GLY A 185 -9.45 -12.88 4.98
N MET A 186 -9.52 -11.99 5.99
CA MET A 186 -10.67 -11.86 6.88
C MET A 186 -11.94 -11.48 6.11
N VAL A 187 -11.88 -10.54 5.17
CA VAL A 187 -13.02 -10.14 4.33
C VAL A 187 -13.53 -11.33 3.51
N LEU A 188 -12.63 -12.09 2.87
CA LEU A 188 -12.99 -13.28 2.09
C LEU A 188 -13.69 -14.34 2.94
N LEU A 189 -13.13 -14.65 4.11
CA LEU A 189 -13.67 -15.62 5.06
C LEU A 189 -15.07 -15.22 5.55
N LEU A 190 -15.23 -13.95 5.88
CA LEU A 190 -16.41 -13.44 6.56
C LEU A 190 -17.57 -13.18 5.59
N LEU A 191 -17.32 -12.53 4.47
CA LEU A 191 -18.34 -12.22 3.47
C LEU A 191 -18.61 -13.40 2.52
N GLY A 192 -17.62 -14.26 2.28
CA GLY A 192 -17.78 -15.49 1.48
C GLY A 192 -18.27 -16.70 2.29
N GLY A 193 -18.32 -16.59 3.61
CA GLY A 193 -18.63 -17.67 4.55
C GLY A 193 -20.04 -17.63 5.13
N LYS A 194 -20.24 -18.38 6.22
CA LYS A 194 -21.53 -18.51 6.92
C LYS A 194 -21.94 -17.25 7.69
N HIS A 195 -21.00 -16.33 7.95
CA HIS A 195 -21.22 -15.13 8.75
C HIS A 195 -21.69 -13.91 7.93
N ALA A 196 -21.79 -14.04 6.60
CA ALA A 196 -22.09 -12.92 5.72
C ALA A 196 -23.38 -12.19 6.10
N ASP A 197 -24.47 -12.92 6.35
CA ASP A 197 -25.77 -12.32 6.67
C ASP A 197 -25.77 -11.53 7.98
N ALA A 198 -25.12 -12.08 9.02
CA ALA A 198 -24.98 -11.42 10.30
C ALA A 198 -24.17 -10.12 10.17
N LEU A 199 -23.08 -10.15 9.39
CA LEU A 199 -22.24 -8.98 9.17
C LEU A 199 -22.92 -7.89 8.33
N ILE A 200 -23.66 -8.29 7.29
CA ILE A 200 -24.43 -7.35 6.46
C ILE A 200 -25.55 -6.70 7.29
N ALA A 201 -26.22 -7.47 8.15
CA ALA A 201 -27.21 -6.92 9.08
C ALA A 201 -26.57 -5.92 10.06
N ASP A 202 -25.38 -6.22 10.57
CA ASP A 202 -24.63 -5.37 11.49
C ASP A 202 -23.96 -4.16 10.81
N TRP A 203 -23.87 -4.10 9.48
CA TRP A 203 -23.26 -2.98 8.75
C TRP A 203 -23.94 -1.63 9.06
N LYS A 204 -25.24 -1.63 9.41
CA LYS A 204 -25.94 -0.40 9.81
C LYS A 204 -25.52 0.11 11.20
N ARG A 205 -24.84 -0.72 11.99
CA ARG A 205 -24.44 -0.47 13.40
C ARG A 205 -22.93 -0.30 13.54
N LEU A 206 -22.29 0.46 12.64
CA LEU A 206 -20.86 0.78 12.77
C LEU A 206 -20.54 1.66 13.98
N ARG A 207 -21.53 2.40 14.50
CA ARG A 207 -21.38 3.34 15.62
C ARG A 207 -22.01 2.77 16.88
N HIS A 208 -21.28 2.88 17.98
CA HIS A 208 -21.69 2.40 19.30
C HIS A 208 -21.56 3.49 20.36
N GLY A 209 -22.45 3.42 21.36
CA GLY A 209 -22.50 4.36 22.47
C GLY A 209 -21.28 4.29 23.38
N LYS A 210 -20.71 3.10 23.61
CA LYS A 210 -19.53 2.90 24.45
C LYS A 210 -18.32 2.52 23.60
N LEU A 211 -17.14 3.02 23.96
CA LEU A 211 -15.88 2.74 23.24
C LEU A 211 -15.55 1.24 23.18
N ARG A 212 -15.80 0.51 24.27
CA ARG A 212 -15.55 -0.94 24.34
C ARG A 212 -16.41 -1.75 23.37
N ASP A 213 -17.57 -1.23 22.94
CA ASP A 213 -18.48 -2.01 22.10
C ASP A 213 -17.91 -2.14 20.67
N TYR A 214 -17.08 -1.18 20.22
CA TYR A 214 -16.42 -1.21 18.90
C TYR A 214 -15.53 -2.44 18.70
N ILE A 215 -14.88 -2.93 19.76
CA ILE A 215 -14.01 -4.12 19.70
C ILE A 215 -14.78 -5.44 19.85
N HIS A 216 -16.03 -5.41 20.32
CA HIS A 216 -16.85 -6.60 20.51
C HIS A 216 -17.72 -6.93 19.31
N HIS A 217 -17.99 -5.96 18.44
CA HIS A 217 -18.77 -6.13 17.21
C HIS A 217 -17.86 -6.42 16.01
N PRO A 218 -17.91 -7.62 15.40
CA PRO A 218 -16.98 -8.04 14.34
C PRO A 218 -16.95 -7.12 13.12
N MET A 219 -18.10 -6.62 12.67
CA MET A 219 -18.19 -5.74 11.49
C MET A 219 -17.54 -4.37 11.74
N THR A 220 -17.82 -3.77 12.90
CA THR A 220 -17.18 -2.52 13.32
C THR A 220 -15.68 -2.71 13.47
N LEU A 221 -15.26 -3.78 14.13
CA LEU A 221 -13.85 -4.09 14.33
C LEU A 221 -13.12 -4.29 12.98
N LEU A 222 -13.70 -5.07 12.06
CA LEU A 222 -13.15 -5.26 10.70
C LEU A 222 -13.00 -3.94 9.96
N THR A 223 -13.97 -3.05 10.07
CA THR A 223 -13.92 -1.71 9.47
C THR A 223 -12.78 -0.88 10.08
N LEU A 224 -12.64 -0.88 11.41
CA LEU A 224 -11.56 -0.17 12.09
C LEU A 224 -10.18 -0.72 11.71
N MET A 225 -10.00 -2.04 11.67
CA MET A 225 -8.75 -2.64 11.21
C MET A 225 -8.47 -2.26 9.76
N THR A 226 -9.47 -2.35 8.87
CA THR A 226 -9.33 -1.93 7.46
C THR A 226 -8.87 -0.47 7.36
N VAL A 227 -9.53 0.46 8.06
CA VAL A 227 -9.13 1.88 8.01
C VAL A 227 -7.74 2.09 8.61
N GLY A 228 -7.44 1.49 9.76
CA GLY A 228 -6.14 1.61 10.41
C GLY A 228 -4.99 1.09 9.54
N THR A 229 -5.16 -0.09 8.93
CA THR A 229 -4.18 -0.65 8.00
C THR A 229 -4.05 0.17 6.72
N PHE A 230 -5.16 0.71 6.20
CA PHE A 230 -5.12 1.55 4.99
C PHE A 230 -4.35 2.85 5.24
N LEU A 231 -4.56 3.48 6.40
CA LEU A 231 -3.79 4.66 6.81
C LEU A 231 -2.31 4.34 6.96
N LEU A 232 -1.98 3.21 7.61
CA LEU A 232 -0.60 2.74 7.71
C LEU A 232 0.02 2.48 6.34
N LEU A 233 -0.74 1.91 5.40
CA LEU A 233 -0.31 1.63 4.04
C LEU A 233 0.02 2.91 3.27
N ILE A 234 -0.88 3.91 3.30
CA ILE A 234 -0.67 5.19 2.62
C ILE A 234 0.52 5.94 3.22
N ILE A 235 0.59 6.02 4.55
CA ILE A 235 1.63 6.82 5.21
C ILE A 235 2.97 6.11 5.13
N GLY A 236 2.99 4.78 5.34
CA GLY A 236 4.20 3.97 5.25
C GLY A 236 4.78 3.91 3.84
N SER A 237 3.95 3.94 2.78
CA SER A 237 4.45 4.00 1.40
C SER A 237 4.99 5.37 0.98
N LEU A 238 4.59 6.44 1.67
CA LEU A 238 5.09 7.80 1.43
C LEU A 238 6.34 8.13 2.26
N LEU A 239 6.64 7.32 3.29
CA LEU A 239 7.71 7.56 4.26
C LEU A 239 8.45 6.24 4.53
N THR A 240 9.08 5.71 3.49
CA THR A 240 9.73 4.38 3.50
C THR A 240 11.06 4.37 4.26
N ASP A 241 11.71 5.52 4.40
CA ASP A 241 12.99 5.62 5.10
C ASP A 241 12.84 5.39 6.60
N TYR A 242 13.75 4.60 7.18
CA TYR A 242 13.74 4.26 8.61
C TYR A 242 13.79 5.49 9.52
N GLU A 243 14.40 6.58 9.08
CA GLU A 243 14.43 7.86 9.81
C GLU A 243 13.02 8.42 10.07
N HIS A 244 12.04 8.04 9.26
CA HIS A 244 10.65 8.44 9.37
C HIS A 244 9.78 7.45 10.14
N LEU A 245 10.32 6.35 10.69
CA LEU A 245 9.54 5.33 11.40
C LEU A 245 8.64 5.91 12.50
N THR A 246 9.20 6.75 13.37
CA THR A 246 8.43 7.41 14.42
C THR A 246 7.34 8.31 13.83
N THR A 247 7.65 9.06 12.77
CA THR A 247 6.69 9.92 12.08
C THR A 247 5.56 9.12 11.44
N VAL A 248 5.86 7.97 10.82
CA VAL A 248 4.85 7.06 10.24
C VAL A 248 3.91 6.56 11.33
N ILE A 249 4.45 6.06 12.44
CA ILE A 249 3.64 5.55 13.56
C ILE A 249 2.75 6.66 14.13
N LEU A 250 3.31 7.85 14.40
CA LEU A 250 2.55 8.97 14.97
C LEU A 250 1.49 9.49 14.01
N LEU A 251 1.80 9.65 12.72
CA LEU A 251 0.83 10.12 11.72
C LEU A 251 -0.27 9.08 11.49
N ALA A 252 0.07 7.79 11.38
CA ALA A 252 -0.91 6.72 11.15
C ALA A 252 -1.82 6.54 12.37
N LEU A 253 -1.25 6.48 13.58
CA LEU A 253 -2.03 6.38 14.82
C LEU A 253 -2.86 7.65 15.06
N GLY A 254 -2.29 8.82 14.84
CA GLY A 254 -2.99 10.10 14.98
C GLY A 254 -4.15 10.23 14.00
N ALA A 255 -3.96 9.88 12.73
CA ALA A 255 -5.01 9.85 11.73
C ALA A 255 -6.10 8.83 12.07
N PHE A 256 -5.72 7.65 12.57
CA PHE A 256 -6.66 6.62 12.99
C PHE A 256 -7.48 7.07 14.21
N VAL A 257 -6.85 7.67 15.22
CA VAL A 257 -7.53 8.23 16.40
C VAL A 257 -8.49 9.34 15.98
N LEU A 258 -8.07 10.25 15.12
CA LEU A 258 -8.94 11.31 14.59
C LEU A 258 -10.14 10.72 13.84
N PHE A 259 -9.92 9.76 12.94
CA PHE A 259 -10.98 9.04 12.24
C PHE A 259 -11.95 8.37 13.24
N PHE A 260 -11.41 7.67 14.23
CA PHE A 260 -12.20 6.97 15.24
C PHE A 260 -13.03 7.96 16.09
N LEU A 261 -12.46 9.10 16.49
CA LEU A 261 -13.18 10.15 17.20
C LEU A 261 -14.29 10.75 16.35
N VAL A 262 -14.04 11.02 15.06
CA VAL A 262 -15.08 11.49 14.13
C VAL A 262 -16.18 10.45 14.02
N LEU A 263 -15.84 9.17 13.81
CA LEU A 263 -16.79 8.06 13.74
C LEU A 263 -17.63 7.97 15.02
N HIS A 264 -16.98 7.96 16.19
CA HIS A 264 -17.64 7.84 17.49
C HIS A 264 -18.53 9.05 17.80
N CYS A 265 -17.99 10.26 17.73
CA CYS A 265 -18.72 11.48 18.05
C CYS A 265 -19.84 11.78 17.04
N SER A 266 -19.76 11.30 15.80
CA SER A 266 -20.84 11.45 14.80
C SER A 266 -22.17 10.80 15.20
N GLN A 267 -22.20 10.00 16.27
CA GLN A 267 -23.46 9.48 16.83
C GLN A 267 -24.30 10.57 17.50
N TYR A 268 -23.67 11.63 18.00
CA TYR A 268 -24.34 12.76 18.62
C TYR A 268 -24.79 13.77 17.54
N ARG A 269 -26.05 14.21 17.61
CA ARG A 269 -26.64 15.09 16.57
C ARG A 269 -25.83 16.37 16.35
N VAL A 270 -25.41 17.03 17.43
CA VAL A 270 -24.62 18.27 17.37
C VAL A 270 -23.29 18.01 16.64
N CYS A 271 -22.48 17.06 17.13
CA CYS A 271 -21.20 16.72 16.51
C CYS A 271 -21.35 16.29 15.04
N LYS A 272 -22.40 15.54 14.70
CA LYS A 272 -22.70 15.15 13.31
C LYS A 272 -22.86 16.38 12.41
N TYR A 273 -23.67 17.36 12.81
CA TYR A 273 -23.87 18.57 12.02
C TYR A 273 -22.63 19.47 12.01
N THR A 274 -21.88 19.53 13.11
CA THR A 274 -20.59 20.23 13.15
C THR A 274 -19.59 19.64 12.16
N PHE A 275 -19.40 18.31 12.17
CA PHE A 275 -18.49 17.65 11.23
C PHE A 275 -18.95 17.81 9.78
N LEU A 276 -20.26 17.72 9.53
CA LEU A 276 -20.81 17.97 8.19
C LEU A 276 -20.56 19.42 7.75
N GLY A 277 -20.75 20.40 8.63
CA GLY A 277 -20.45 21.80 8.36
C GLY A 277 -18.98 22.04 8.04
N ILE A 278 -18.06 21.47 8.84
CA ILE A 278 -16.61 21.55 8.58
C ILE A 278 -16.26 20.91 7.23
N LEU A 279 -16.82 19.73 6.93
CA LEU A 279 -16.58 19.05 5.66
C LEU A 279 -17.07 19.89 4.47
N VAL A 280 -18.29 20.40 4.53
CA VAL A 280 -18.88 21.25 3.48
C VAL A 280 -18.08 22.53 3.30
N ALA A 281 -17.72 23.21 4.38
CA ALA A 281 -16.89 24.41 4.35
C ALA A 281 -15.50 24.12 3.75
N GLY A 282 -14.85 23.03 4.18
CA GLY A 282 -13.55 22.61 3.66
C GLY A 282 -13.59 22.31 2.15
N VAL A 283 -14.61 21.56 1.69
CA VAL A 283 -14.81 21.29 0.26
C VAL A 283 -15.09 22.57 -0.52
N ALA A 284 -15.90 23.48 0.01
CA ALA A 284 -16.20 24.76 -0.64
C ALA A 284 -14.94 25.64 -0.78
N VAL A 285 -14.16 25.77 0.29
CA VAL A 285 -12.89 26.52 0.29
C VAL A 285 -11.89 25.88 -0.68
N GLN A 286 -11.74 24.55 -0.65
CA GLN A 286 -10.85 23.85 -1.56
C GLN A 286 -11.28 23.97 -3.02
N SER A 287 -12.58 23.92 -3.29
CA SER A 287 -13.14 24.07 -4.64
C SER A 287 -12.94 25.50 -5.16
N TYR A 288 -13.16 26.50 -4.30
CA TYR A 288 -12.89 27.91 -4.64
C TYR A 288 -11.40 28.15 -4.90
N SER A 289 -10.51 27.61 -4.06
CA SER A 289 -9.07 27.69 -4.24
C SER A 289 -8.64 27.03 -5.56
N TYR A 290 -9.12 25.82 -5.83
CA TYR A 290 -8.83 25.13 -7.08
C TYR A 290 -9.34 25.92 -8.28
N TYR A 291 -10.58 26.39 -8.27
CA TYR A 291 -11.14 27.19 -9.36
C TYR A 291 -10.34 28.46 -9.64
N THR A 292 -9.92 29.16 -8.59
CA THR A 292 -9.15 30.41 -8.68
C THR A 292 -7.73 30.19 -9.19
N TYR A 293 -7.11 29.07 -8.84
CA TYR A 293 -5.69 28.81 -9.09
C TYR A 293 -5.41 27.68 -10.09
N ARG A 294 -6.42 27.06 -10.71
CA ARG A 294 -6.27 25.88 -11.61
C ARG A 294 -5.30 26.09 -12.78
N ASP A 295 -5.19 27.32 -13.25
CA ASP A 295 -4.35 27.71 -14.38
C ASP A 295 -2.93 28.11 -13.94
N ARG A 296 -2.70 28.23 -12.63
CA ARG A 296 -1.38 28.45 -12.04
C ARG A 296 -0.81 27.10 -11.59
N CYS A 297 0.47 26.88 -11.85
CA CYS A 297 1.17 25.67 -11.40
C CYS A 297 1.39 25.74 -9.88
N ILE A 298 2.59 26.04 -9.41
CA ILE A 298 2.87 26.19 -7.97
C ILE A 298 2.65 27.65 -7.58
N THR A 299 1.70 27.92 -6.69
CA THR A 299 1.36 29.28 -6.25
C THR A 299 2.02 29.68 -4.95
N HIS A 300 2.36 28.70 -4.11
CA HIS A 300 3.02 28.91 -2.83
C HIS A 300 3.95 27.73 -2.54
N ASN A 301 5.14 28.01 -2.02
CA ASN A 301 6.07 27.00 -1.53
C ASN A 301 6.77 27.53 -0.29
N GLN A 302 6.67 26.77 0.80
CA GLN A 302 7.38 27.00 2.06
C GLN A 302 7.72 25.64 2.67
N PHE A 303 8.57 25.63 3.69
CA PHE A 303 8.95 24.40 4.38
C PHE A 303 7.70 23.61 4.85
N GLY A 304 7.53 22.40 4.33
CA GLY A 304 6.42 21.51 4.65
C GLY A 304 5.07 21.87 4.04
N LEU A 305 4.98 22.87 3.17
CA LEU A 305 3.74 23.22 2.47
C LEU A 305 4.01 23.72 1.05
N THR A 306 3.44 23.00 0.08
CA THR A 306 3.38 23.45 -1.31
C THR A 306 1.92 23.56 -1.74
N VAL A 307 1.56 24.61 -2.49
CA VAL A 307 0.22 24.76 -3.07
C VAL A 307 0.33 24.65 -4.59
N TYR A 308 -0.23 23.59 -5.16
CA TYR A 308 -0.26 23.35 -6.60
C TYR A 308 -1.69 23.44 -7.12
N LYS A 309 -1.95 24.33 -8.08
CA LYS A 309 -3.30 24.56 -8.63
C LYS A 309 -4.37 24.82 -7.53
N GLY A 310 -3.98 25.50 -6.44
CA GLY A 310 -4.84 25.75 -5.29
C GLY A 310 -5.05 24.55 -4.35
N ILE A 311 -4.39 23.42 -4.58
CA ILE A 311 -4.43 22.24 -3.71
C ILE A 311 -3.23 22.26 -2.75
N PRO A 312 -3.43 22.34 -1.43
CA PRO A 312 -2.37 22.29 -0.45
C PRO A 312 -1.82 20.86 -0.31
N ILE A 313 -0.51 20.73 -0.44
CA ILE A 313 0.27 19.50 -0.25
C ILE A 313 1.13 19.72 0.99
N VAL A 314 0.66 19.15 2.10
CA VAL A 314 1.29 19.28 3.41
C VAL A 314 2.26 18.14 3.63
N PHE A 315 3.49 18.47 4.02
CA PHE A 315 4.56 17.57 4.48
C PHE A 315 5.14 16.60 3.43
N PHE A 316 4.30 15.93 2.66
CA PHE A 316 4.70 14.91 1.68
C PHE A 316 5.39 15.48 0.46
N ASP A 317 6.21 14.64 -0.18
CA ASP A 317 6.82 14.93 -1.48
C ASP A 317 5.83 14.66 -2.61
N VAL A 318 6.05 15.32 -3.74
CA VAL A 318 5.13 15.28 -4.88
C VAL A 318 5.88 15.22 -6.20
N LEU A 319 5.35 14.41 -7.12
CA LEU A 319 5.76 14.36 -8.52
C LEU A 319 4.71 15.06 -9.38
N PHE A 320 5.14 16.03 -10.19
CA PHE A 320 4.31 16.73 -11.18
C PHE A 320 4.65 16.25 -12.59
N TYR A 321 3.66 15.69 -13.28
CA TYR A 321 3.83 15.08 -14.60
C TYR A 321 3.65 16.07 -15.74
N PRO A 322 4.23 15.80 -16.93
CA PRO A 322 4.05 16.59 -18.15
C PRO A 322 2.62 16.99 -18.48
N ASP A 323 1.64 16.12 -18.22
CA ASP A 323 0.21 16.32 -18.47
C ASP A 323 -0.48 17.24 -17.45
N ARG A 324 0.28 17.87 -16.55
CA ARG A 324 -0.16 18.77 -15.47
C ARG A 324 -0.93 18.06 -14.35
N THR A 325 -0.90 16.73 -14.28
CA THR A 325 -1.33 15.98 -13.10
C THR A 325 -0.22 15.93 -12.04
N PHE A 326 -0.53 15.44 -10.85
CA PHE A 326 0.46 15.22 -9.80
C PHE A 326 0.10 14.00 -8.96
N ARG A 327 1.10 13.47 -8.26
CA ARG A 327 0.92 12.36 -7.31
C ARG A 327 1.87 12.52 -6.13
N LEU A 328 1.40 12.16 -4.94
CA LEU A 328 2.27 12.02 -3.77
C LEU A 328 3.22 10.84 -3.98
N VAL A 329 4.47 11.03 -3.60
CA VAL A 329 5.53 10.05 -3.80
C VAL A 329 6.30 9.82 -2.51
N ASP A 330 7.06 8.73 -2.44
CA ASP A 330 7.91 8.48 -1.27
C ASP A 330 8.88 9.67 -1.09
N LYS A 331 9.02 10.06 0.18
CA LYS A 331 9.99 11.04 0.63
C LYS A 331 11.33 10.33 0.87
N LYS A 332 12.32 10.67 0.03
CA LYS A 332 13.69 10.17 0.13
C LYS A 332 14.72 11.19 -0.32
N HIS A 333 15.94 11.02 0.17
CA HIS A 333 17.09 11.82 -0.23
C HIS A 333 17.81 11.22 -1.45
N ASP A 334 17.79 9.90 -1.59
CA ASP A 334 18.58 9.11 -2.54
C ASP A 334 17.71 8.39 -3.57
N PHE A 335 17.92 8.71 -4.85
CA PHE A 335 17.28 8.03 -5.97
C PHE A 335 18.17 6.90 -6.49
N ASN A 336 17.73 5.67 -6.32
CA ASN A 336 18.45 4.49 -6.80
C ASN A 336 18.31 4.33 -8.34
N GLN A 337 18.82 3.23 -8.90
CA GLN A 337 18.72 2.98 -10.34
C GLN A 337 17.28 2.78 -10.83
N LEU A 338 16.41 2.14 -10.04
CA LEU A 338 15.01 1.93 -10.39
C LEU A 338 14.26 3.26 -10.42
N ASP A 339 14.49 4.13 -9.43
CA ASP A 339 13.90 5.47 -9.38
C ASP A 339 14.28 6.30 -10.62
N ARG A 340 15.57 6.29 -10.97
CA ARG A 340 16.08 6.98 -12.16
C ARG A 340 15.47 6.42 -13.45
N ALA A 341 15.38 5.09 -13.56
CA ALA A 341 14.73 4.45 -14.69
C ALA A 341 13.24 4.83 -14.79
N PHE A 342 12.55 4.92 -13.64
CA PHE A 342 11.16 5.37 -13.57
C PHE A 342 11.00 6.80 -14.11
N PHE A 343 11.86 7.74 -13.71
CA PHE A 343 11.81 9.12 -14.19
C PHE A 343 12.05 9.19 -15.71
N LEU A 344 13.07 8.48 -16.21
CA LEU A 344 13.40 8.47 -17.64
C LEU A 344 12.31 7.82 -18.51
N LYS A 345 11.60 6.82 -17.97
CA LYS A 345 10.47 6.16 -18.63
C LYS A 345 9.26 7.09 -18.81
N GLN A 346 9.19 8.21 -18.10
CA GLN A 346 8.17 9.23 -18.36
C GLN A 346 8.43 10.02 -19.65
N GLU A 347 9.52 9.75 -20.36
CA GLU A 347 9.86 10.35 -21.66
C GLU A 347 9.90 11.88 -21.63
N THR A 348 10.43 12.43 -20.53
CA THR A 348 10.49 13.89 -20.35
C THR A 348 11.76 14.49 -20.90
N ASP A 349 11.64 15.68 -21.51
CA ASP A 349 12.77 16.45 -22.02
C ASP A 349 13.57 17.06 -20.86
N ILE A 350 12.88 17.49 -19.81
CA ILE A 350 13.48 18.15 -18.64
C ILE A 350 12.98 17.48 -17.36
N LEU A 351 13.90 17.07 -16.49
CA LEU A 351 13.65 16.61 -15.14
C LEU A 351 14.16 17.67 -14.15
N VAL A 352 13.24 18.32 -13.44
CA VAL A 352 13.57 19.20 -12.32
C VAL A 352 13.49 18.39 -11.03
N ILE A 353 14.48 18.58 -10.15
CA ILE A 353 14.55 17.96 -8.83
C ILE A 353 14.70 19.08 -7.80
N GLY A 354 13.69 19.22 -6.95
CA GLY A 354 13.73 20.11 -5.80
C GLY A 354 14.41 19.39 -4.66
N CYS A 355 15.60 19.84 -4.27
CA CYS A 355 16.48 19.15 -3.32
C CYS A 355 16.16 19.43 -1.84
N GLY A 356 15.03 20.08 -1.55
CA GLY A 356 14.70 20.59 -0.21
C GLY A 356 15.25 21.99 0.04
N ALA A 357 14.97 22.54 1.22
CA ALA A 357 15.48 23.84 1.66
C ALA A 357 16.98 23.78 2.04
N GLN A 358 17.46 22.62 2.50
CA GLN A 358 18.86 22.34 2.86
C GLN A 358 19.64 21.66 1.73
N ASN A 359 19.07 21.49 0.54
CA ASN A 359 19.72 20.89 -0.63
C ASN A 359 20.26 19.45 -0.40
N ARG A 360 19.53 18.68 0.42
CA ARG A 360 19.90 17.29 0.78
C ARG A 360 19.28 16.23 -0.15
N GLY A 361 18.14 16.51 -0.77
CA GLY A 361 17.48 15.61 -1.71
C GLY A 361 18.13 15.57 -3.10
N GLY A 362 17.77 14.59 -3.94
CA GLY A 362 18.30 14.48 -5.30
C GLY A 362 19.63 13.72 -5.42
N ASN A 363 20.07 13.05 -4.35
CA ASN A 363 21.21 12.13 -4.45
C ASN A 363 20.89 11.00 -5.46
N GLY A 364 21.94 10.40 -6.04
CA GLY A 364 21.81 9.42 -7.13
C GLY A 364 21.88 10.02 -8.53
N PHE A 365 21.68 11.33 -8.68
CA PHE A 365 22.04 12.09 -9.88
C PHE A 365 23.40 12.78 -9.69
N PRO A 366 24.20 12.97 -10.76
CA PRO A 366 25.46 13.69 -10.62
C PRO A 366 25.24 15.15 -10.18
N ARG A 367 26.05 15.64 -9.24
CA ARG A 367 25.92 16.99 -8.65
C ARG A 367 26.99 17.99 -9.09
N LYS A 368 27.86 17.63 -10.05
CA LYS A 368 28.98 18.50 -10.48
C LYS A 368 28.51 19.86 -10.98
N THR A 369 27.36 19.89 -11.64
CA THR A 369 26.69 21.10 -12.10
C THR A 369 25.19 21.02 -11.77
N PRO A 370 24.53 22.16 -11.49
CA PRO A 370 23.10 22.18 -11.20
C PRO A 370 22.26 21.78 -12.41
N CYS A 371 22.80 21.91 -13.63
CA CYS A 371 22.17 21.51 -14.87
C CYS A 371 23.09 20.60 -15.66
N GLN A 372 22.56 19.48 -16.17
CA GLN A 372 23.31 18.51 -16.96
C GLN A 372 22.40 17.75 -17.92
N PHE A 373 22.97 17.06 -18.91
CA PHE A 373 22.24 16.13 -19.77
C PHE A 373 22.61 14.70 -19.41
N ILE A 374 21.60 13.83 -19.29
CA ILE A 374 21.77 12.39 -19.15
C ILE A 374 21.13 11.68 -20.34
N TYR A 375 21.73 10.58 -20.79
CA TYR A 375 21.15 9.79 -21.87
C TYR A 375 19.89 9.06 -21.38
N ASN A 376 18.78 9.26 -22.09
CA ASN A 376 17.52 8.57 -21.84
C ASN A 376 17.40 7.36 -22.78
N PRO A 377 17.43 6.13 -22.27
CA PRO A 377 17.37 4.93 -23.10
C PRO A 377 16.00 4.70 -23.75
N PHE A 378 14.93 5.30 -23.22
CA PHE A 378 13.56 5.15 -23.76
C PHE A 378 13.31 6.08 -24.94
N THR A 379 13.81 7.32 -24.88
CA THR A 379 13.67 8.29 -25.97
C THR A 379 14.86 8.32 -26.94
N LYS A 380 15.98 7.67 -26.59
CA LYS A 380 17.26 7.70 -27.33
C LYS A 380 17.82 9.12 -27.51
N ARG A 381 17.51 10.02 -26.56
CA ARG A 381 17.91 11.44 -26.55
C ARG A 381 18.47 11.83 -25.19
N GLY A 382 19.07 13.02 -25.09
CA GLY A 382 19.45 13.59 -23.80
C GLY A 382 18.24 14.16 -23.06
N THR A 383 18.02 13.75 -21.81
CA THR A 383 17.13 14.42 -20.87
C THR A 383 17.94 15.41 -20.04
N GLN A 384 17.51 16.67 -19.99
CA GLN A 384 18.11 17.67 -19.13
C GLN A 384 17.68 17.42 -17.68
N VAL A 385 18.63 17.35 -16.75
CA VAL A 385 18.35 17.24 -15.32
C VAL A 385 18.81 18.52 -14.63
N ILE A 386 17.91 19.13 -13.87
CA ILE A 386 18.13 20.37 -13.12
C ILE A 386 17.93 20.06 -11.63
N LEU A 387 18.99 20.23 -10.83
CA LEU A 387 18.99 20.06 -9.39
C LEU A 387 19.12 21.43 -8.74
N GLU A 388 18.08 21.85 -8.02
CA GLU A 388 18.00 23.17 -7.38
C GLU A 388 17.38 23.03 -5.97
N PRO A 389 17.64 23.97 -5.04
CA PRO A 389 16.86 24.02 -3.82
C PRO A 389 15.38 24.24 -4.16
N THR A 390 14.49 23.67 -3.34
CA THR A 390 13.07 23.55 -3.71
C THR A 390 12.38 24.87 -4.10
N PRO A 391 12.63 26.03 -3.45
CA PRO A 391 12.04 27.30 -3.87
C PRO A 391 12.42 27.68 -5.31
N GLN A 392 13.70 27.60 -5.66
CA GLN A 392 14.21 27.88 -7.00
C GLN A 392 13.68 26.86 -8.02
N ALA A 393 13.65 25.58 -7.65
CA ALA A 393 13.10 24.52 -8.49
C ALA A 393 11.62 24.77 -8.83
N CYS A 394 10.83 25.31 -7.89
CA CYS A 394 9.43 25.68 -8.13
C CYS A 394 9.31 26.83 -9.14
N GLU A 395 10.17 27.86 -9.04
CA GLU A 395 10.21 28.96 -10.00
C GLU A 395 10.61 28.47 -11.40
N THR A 396 11.65 27.64 -11.48
CA THR A 396 12.12 26.99 -12.71
C THR A 396 11.01 26.15 -13.33
N PHE A 397 10.33 25.32 -12.55
CA PHE A 397 9.20 24.51 -13.02
C PHE A 397 8.07 25.38 -13.57
N ASN A 398 7.64 26.41 -12.84
CA ASN A 398 6.58 27.32 -13.28
C ASN A 398 6.95 28.04 -14.59
N ARG A 399 8.20 28.50 -14.73
CA ARG A 399 8.69 29.12 -15.96
C ARG A 399 8.67 28.13 -17.13
N LEU A 400 9.25 26.94 -16.96
CA LEU A 400 9.28 25.91 -18.01
C LEU A 400 7.86 25.49 -18.43
N ARG A 401 6.91 25.46 -17.49
CA ARG A 401 5.49 25.22 -17.78
C ARG A 401 4.85 26.32 -18.59
N LYS A 402 5.13 27.58 -18.27
CA LYS A 402 4.65 28.73 -19.03
C LYS A 402 5.20 28.73 -20.46
N GLU A 403 6.42 28.25 -20.64
CA GLU A 403 7.07 28.06 -21.95
C GLU A 403 6.56 26.82 -22.73
N GLY A 404 5.64 26.03 -22.17
CA GLY A 404 5.10 24.84 -22.82
C GLY A 404 6.07 23.66 -22.91
N LYS A 405 7.09 23.61 -22.05
CA LYS A 405 8.10 22.53 -22.05
C LYS A 405 7.53 21.24 -21.45
N ASN A 406 8.02 20.10 -21.96
CA ASN A 406 7.77 18.77 -21.43
C ASN A 406 8.66 18.52 -20.20
N VAL A 407 8.18 18.95 -19.03
CA VAL A 407 8.92 18.90 -17.77
C VAL A 407 8.30 17.90 -16.79
N LEU A 408 9.14 17.08 -16.16
CA LEU A 408 8.83 16.32 -14.94
C LEU A 408 9.44 17.06 -13.75
N PHE A 409 8.71 17.16 -12.64
CA PHE A 409 9.25 17.79 -11.44
C PHE A 409 8.98 16.93 -10.21
N VAL A 410 10.04 16.49 -9.54
CA VAL A 410 9.95 15.89 -8.21
C VAL A 410 10.33 16.93 -7.16
N LEU A 411 9.42 17.17 -6.22
CA LEU A 411 9.56 18.18 -5.18
C LEU A 411 9.81 17.49 -3.83
N HIS A 412 10.97 17.78 -3.24
CA HIS A 412 11.22 17.51 -1.82
C HIS A 412 10.70 18.66 -0.97
N ASN A 413 9.64 18.41 -0.20
CA ASN A 413 8.85 19.44 0.48
C ASN A 413 9.44 19.84 1.85
N THR A 414 10.45 19.11 2.31
CA THR A 414 11.11 19.29 3.62
C THR A 414 12.63 19.35 3.45
N CYS A 415 13.35 19.36 4.58
CA CYS A 415 14.81 19.37 4.72
C CYS A 415 15.47 20.53 4.00
#